data_AF-F2J012-F1
#
_entry.id   AF-F2J012-F1
#
_cell.length_a   1.000
_cell.length_b   1.000
_cell.length_c   1.000
_cell.angle_alpha   90.00
_cell.angle_beta   90.00
_cell.angle_gamma   90.00
#
_symmetry.space_group_name_H-M   'P 1'
#
loop_
_entity.id
_entity.type
_entity.pdbx_description
1 polymer ?
#
loop_
_entity_poly.entity_id
_entity_poly.type
_entity_poly.pdbx_seq_one_letter_code
_entity_poly.pdbx_strand_id
1 'polypeptide(L)'
;MLQALMRQNGAAARALPEDQRSRLAVFCYRKAHLRRLGLEIAATCSARALVEEAGHAGELIFRQSRDPAATLASDTYLTAREGRRPVTLCSYKG
;
A
#
# COMPACT_ATOMS: atom_id res chain seq x y z
N MET A 1 -9.32 14.67 10.42
CA MET A 1 -10.58 14.53 9.66
C MET A 1 -10.49 13.48 8.54
N LEU A 2 -9.52 13.57 7.62
CA LEU A 2 -9.34 12.59 6.51
C LEU A 2 -9.18 11.12 6.95
N GLN A 3 -8.48 10.83 8.05
CA GLN A 3 -8.29 9.45 8.53
C GLN A 3 -9.59 8.75 8.97
N ALA A 4 -10.56 9.50 9.52
CA ALA A 4 -11.85 8.93 9.95
C ALA A 4 -12.73 8.54 8.74
N LEU A 5 -12.71 9.35 7.68
CA LEU A 5 -13.38 9.06 6.42
C LEU A 5 -12.75 7.83 5.73
N MET A 6 -11.43 7.71 5.76
CA MET A 6 -10.72 6.56 5.20
C MET A 6 -11.04 5.24 5.94
N ARG A 7 -11.24 5.29 7.26
CA ARG A 7 -11.64 4.11 8.05
C ARG A 7 -13.05 3.60 7.72
N GLN A 8 -13.99 4.49 7.38
CA GLN A 8 -15.35 4.09 6.96
C GLN A 8 -15.31 3.22 5.69
N ASN A 9 -14.40 3.51 4.76
CA ASN A 9 -14.23 2.72 3.53
C ASN A 9 -13.67 1.31 3.80
N GLY A 10 -12.80 1.15 4.81
CA GLY A 10 -12.25 -0.16 5.19
C GLY A 10 -13.29 -1.13 5.78
N ALA A 11 -14.27 -0.61 6.52
CA ALA A 11 -15.37 -1.43 7.05
C ALA A 11 -16.31 -1.90 5.94
N ALA A 12 -16.65 -1.03 4.99
CA ALA A 12 -17.45 -1.37 3.81
C ALA A 12 -16.75 -2.42 2.93
N ALA A 13 -15.41 -2.39 2.86
CA ALA A 13 -14.64 -3.36 2.10
C ALA A 13 -14.94 -4.80 2.53
N ARG A 14 -15.17 -5.09 3.82
CA ARG A 14 -15.47 -6.45 4.31
C ARG A 14 -16.78 -7.05 3.77
N ALA A 15 -17.71 -6.21 3.33
CA ALA A 15 -18.98 -6.66 2.74
C ALA A 15 -18.85 -6.99 1.25
N LEU A 16 -17.72 -6.66 0.62
CA LEU A 16 -17.49 -6.95 -0.79
C LEU A 16 -17.06 -8.42 -1.01
N PRO A 17 -17.39 -9.02 -2.17
CA PRO A 17 -16.81 -10.28 -2.61
C PRO A 17 -15.28 -10.23 -2.60
N GLU A 18 -14.63 -11.36 -2.36
CA GLU A 18 -13.18 -11.43 -2.19
C GLU A 18 -12.39 -10.86 -3.39
N ASP A 19 -12.84 -11.12 -4.61
CA ASP A 19 -12.26 -10.56 -5.86
C ASP A 19 -12.27 -9.02 -5.88
N GLN A 20 -13.37 -8.42 -5.44
CA GLN A 20 -13.48 -6.95 -5.38
C GLN A 20 -12.61 -6.38 -4.25
N ARG A 21 -12.49 -7.10 -3.14
CA ARG A 21 -11.63 -6.71 -2.01
C ARG A 21 -10.15 -6.76 -2.38
N SER A 22 -9.69 -7.81 -3.04
CA SER A 22 -8.28 -7.93 -3.46
C SER A 22 -7.92 -6.84 -4.47
N ARG A 23 -8.79 -6.59 -5.46
CA ARG A 23 -8.58 -5.51 -6.44
C ARG A 23 -8.53 -4.13 -5.79
N LEU A 24 -9.43 -3.85 -4.84
CA LEU A 24 -9.43 -2.61 -4.06
C LEU A 24 -8.16 -2.48 -3.21
N ALA A 25 -7.73 -3.55 -2.54
CA ALA A 25 -6.51 -3.56 -1.74
C ALA A 25 -5.28 -3.20 -2.57
N VAL A 26 -5.13 -3.80 -3.75
CA VAL A 26 -4.04 -3.52 -4.70
C VAL A 26 -4.09 -2.07 -5.19
N PHE A 27 -5.29 -1.58 -5.54
CA PHE A 27 -5.48 -0.19 -5.97
C PHE A 27 -5.06 0.81 -4.89
N CYS A 28 -5.51 0.61 -3.64
CA CYS A 28 -5.14 1.45 -2.51
C CYS A 28 -3.65 1.36 -2.19
N TYR A 29 -3.06 0.16 -2.27
CA TYR A 29 -1.63 -0.05 -2.01
C TYR A 29 -0.73 0.77 -2.95
N ARG A 30 -1.12 0.91 -4.22
CA ARG A 30 -0.37 1.70 -5.22
C ARG A 30 -0.37 3.21 -4.95
N LYS A 31 -1.29 3.73 -4.14
CA LYS A 31 -1.36 5.16 -3.81
C LYS A 31 -0.72 5.40 -2.45
N ALA A 32 0.36 6.17 -2.39
CA ALA A 32 1.14 6.39 -1.17
C ALA A 32 0.28 6.77 0.06
N HIS A 33 -0.64 7.73 -0.10
CA HIS A 33 -1.53 8.19 0.97
C HIS A 33 -2.64 7.19 1.37
N LEU A 34 -2.89 6.15 0.58
CA LEU A 34 -3.84 5.07 0.89
C LEU A 34 -3.15 3.73 1.18
N ARG A 35 -1.81 3.69 1.16
CA ARG A 35 -1.07 2.43 1.23
C ARG A 35 -1.40 1.63 2.48
N ARG A 36 -1.46 2.32 3.62
CA ARG A 36 -1.88 1.75 4.91
C ARG A 36 -3.28 1.15 4.87
N LEU A 37 -4.25 1.85 4.27
CA LEU A 37 -5.61 1.34 4.11
C LEU A 37 -5.63 0.10 3.19
N GLY A 38 -4.85 0.14 2.10
CA GLY A 38 -4.70 -1.01 1.21
C GLY A 38 -4.19 -2.25 1.93
N LEU A 39 -3.24 -2.09 2.86
CA LEU A 39 -2.73 -3.19 3.69
C LEU A 39 -3.74 -3.67 4.73
N GLU A 40 -4.50 -2.77 5.36
CA GLU A 40 -5.59 -3.15 6.27
C GLU A 40 -6.67 -3.98 5.54
N ILE A 41 -7.00 -3.64 4.29
CA ILE A 41 -7.93 -4.42 3.46
C ILE A 41 -7.28 -5.74 3.02
N ALA A 42 -6.00 -5.72 2.60
CA ALA A 42 -5.26 -6.92 2.20
C ALA A 42 -5.17 -7.95 3.33
N ALA A 43 -5.08 -7.52 4.59
CA ALA A 43 -5.09 -8.42 5.76
C ALA A 43 -6.39 -9.26 5.87
N THR A 44 -7.47 -8.82 5.22
CA THR A 44 -8.76 -9.53 5.17
C THR A 44 -8.95 -10.40 3.93
N CYS A 45 -7.99 -10.39 2.99
CA CYS A 45 -8.01 -11.15 1.75
C CYS A 45 -7.08 -12.37 1.84
N SER A 46 -7.31 -13.40 1.02
CA SER A 46 -6.35 -14.49 0.87
C SER A 46 -5.13 -14.06 0.04
N ALA A 47 -3.98 -14.71 0.29
CA ALA A 47 -2.77 -14.51 -0.50
C ALA A 47 -3.02 -14.83 -1.98
N ARG A 48 -3.81 -15.87 -2.27
CA ARG A 48 -4.15 -16.27 -3.65
C ARG A 48 -4.86 -15.15 -4.40
N ALA A 49 -5.90 -14.55 -3.81
CA ALA A 49 -6.65 -13.47 -4.45
C ALA A 49 -5.77 -12.23 -4.72
N LEU A 50 -4.80 -11.93 -3.85
CA LEU A 50 -3.85 -10.84 -4.08
C LEU A 50 -2.84 -11.17 -5.19
N VAL A 51 -2.37 -12.42 -5.27
CA VAL A 51 -1.47 -12.89 -6.32
C VAL A 51 -2.17 -12.95 -7.68
N GLU A 52 -3.45 -13.35 -7.72
CA GLU A 52 -4.26 -13.31 -8.94
C GLU A 52 -4.38 -11.88 -9.50
N GLU A 53 -4.55 -10.87 -8.63
CA GLU A 53 -4.69 -9.48 -9.04
C GLU A 53 -3.37 -8.74 -9.31
N ALA A 54 -2.28 -9.07 -8.60
CA ALA A 54 -1.03 -8.30 -8.64
C ALA A 54 0.25 -9.14 -8.81
N GLY A 55 0.13 -10.46 -9.02
CA GLY A 55 1.26 -11.37 -9.17
C GLY A 55 2.18 -11.36 -7.95
N HIS A 56 3.49 -11.28 -8.20
CA HIS A 56 4.50 -11.22 -7.13
C HIS A 56 4.32 -10.02 -6.18
N ALA A 57 3.82 -8.89 -6.70
CA ALA A 57 3.50 -7.75 -5.84
C ALA A 57 2.36 -8.09 -4.86
N GLY A 58 1.40 -8.93 -5.25
CA GLY A 58 0.34 -9.43 -4.37
C GLY A 58 0.87 -10.24 -3.19
N GLU A 59 1.88 -11.08 -3.43
CA GLU A 59 2.55 -11.84 -2.37
C GLU A 59 3.28 -10.92 -1.38
N LEU A 60 3.95 -9.88 -1.89
CA LEU A 60 4.61 -8.85 -1.06
C LEU A 60 3.60 -8.06 -0.24
N ILE A 61 2.48 -7.66 -0.84
CA ILE A 61 1.37 -6.96 -0.15
C ILE A 61 0.82 -7.84 0.97
N PHE A 62 0.61 -9.14 0.72
CA PHE A 62 0.14 -10.06 1.74
C PHE A 62 1.12 -10.15 2.91
N ARG A 63 2.42 -10.34 2.65
CA ARG A 63 3.45 -10.37 3.70
C ARG A 63 3.50 -9.08 4.50
N GLN A 64 3.49 -7.93 3.83
CA GLN A 64 3.48 -6.61 4.48
C GLN A 64 2.23 -6.36 5.32
N SER A 65 1.06 -6.86 4.88
CA SER A 65 -0.17 -6.72 5.66
C SER A 65 -0.14 -7.51 6.98
N ARG A 66 0.68 -8.56 7.05
CA ARG A 66 0.93 -9.37 8.26
C ARG A 66 2.07 -8.81 9.12
N ASP A 67 2.95 -8.00 8.54
CA ASP A 67 4.04 -7.30 9.23
C ASP A 67 3.87 -5.77 9.15
N PRO A 68 3.03 -5.18 10.03
CA PRO A 68 2.82 -3.75 10.06
C PRO A 68 4.08 -2.95 10.44
N ALA A 69 5.05 -3.55 11.14
CA ALA A 69 6.26 -2.87 11.57
C ALA A 69 7.20 -2.58 10.38
N ALA A 70 7.38 -3.56 9.48
CA ALA A 70 8.14 -3.38 8.24
C ALA A 70 7.52 -2.33 7.29
N THR A 71 6.19 -2.24 7.29
CA THR A 71 5.44 -1.27 6.49
C THR A 71 5.69 0.17 6.94
N LEU A 72 5.57 0.44 8.24
CA LEU A 72 5.76 1.79 8.82
C LEU A 72 7.16 2.34 8.54
N ALA A 73 8.19 1.50 8.65
CA ALA A 73 9.57 1.89 8.31
C ALA A 73 9.71 2.35 6.84
N SER A 74 8.98 1.71 5.93
CA SER A 74 9.00 2.04 4.50
C SER A 74 8.26 3.36 4.19
N ASP A 75 7.17 3.67 4.89
CA ASP A 75 6.46 4.96 4.74
C ASP A 75 7.29 6.14 5.29
N THR A 76 8.00 5.93 6.40
CA THR A 76 8.95 6.92 6.94
C THR A 76 10.07 7.22 5.94
N TYR A 77 10.56 6.20 5.22
CA TYR A 77 11.55 6.41 4.16
C TYR A 77 11.00 7.23 2.98
N LEU A 78 9.75 7.02 2.57
CA LEU A 78 9.15 7.78 1.46
C LEU A 78 8.89 9.24 1.83
N THR A 79 8.35 9.50 3.02
CA THR A 79 8.17 10.87 3.53
C THR A 79 9.51 11.61 3.70
N ALA A 80 10.57 10.89 4.09
CA ALA A 80 11.91 11.44 4.12
C ALA A 80 12.48 11.78 2.73
N ARG A 81 11.98 11.19 1.63
CA ARG A 81 12.37 11.54 0.26
C ARG A 81 11.65 12.77 -0.27
N GLU A 82 10.39 12.98 0.11
CA GLU A 82 9.63 14.17 -0.29
C GLU A 82 10.24 15.47 0.28
N GLY A 83 10.96 15.39 1.41
CA GLY A 83 11.70 16.51 1.99
C GLY A 83 13.14 16.68 1.50
N ARG A 84 13.67 15.78 0.66
CA ARG A 84 15.04 15.90 0.17
C ARG A 84 15.07 16.77 -1.09
N ARG A 85 15.91 17.82 -1.06
CA ARG A 85 16.20 18.66 -2.24
C ARG A 85 16.61 17.75 -3.41
N PRO A 86 16.17 18.03 -4.65
CA PRO A 86 16.49 17.20 -5.80
C PRO A 86 18.02 17.05 -5.90
N VAL A 87 18.48 15.80 -6.04
CA VAL A 87 19.89 15.50 -6.28
C VAL A 87 20.22 15.97 -7.70
N THR A 88 20.74 17.19 -7.83
CA THR A 88 21.33 17.66 -9.08
C THR A 88 22.56 16.81 -9.35
N LEU A 89 22.45 15.89 -10.31
CA LEU A 89 23.62 15.28 -10.92
C LEU A 89 24.32 16.38 -11.72
N CYS A 90 25.39 16.96 -11.18
CA CYS A 90 26.32 17.71 -12.01
C CYS A 90 26.89 16.71 -13.03
N SER A 91 26.46 16.80 -14.29
CA SER A 91 27.19 16.15 -15.38
C SER A 91 28.60 16.73 -15.37
N TYR A 92 29.55 15.89 -14.98
CA TYR A 92 30.97 16.10 -15.20
C TYR A 92 31.19 16.46 -16.68
N LYS A 93 31.72 17.66 -16.94
CA LYS A 93 32.26 18.05 -18.24
C LYS A 93 33.66 17.44 -18.34
N GLY A 94 33.81 16.46 -19.23
CA GLY A 94 35.09 16.10 -19.85
C GLY A 94 35.15 16.71 -21.23
#